data_AF-A0A069CTT2-F1
#
_entry.id   AF-A0A069CTT2-F1
#
_cell.length_a   1.000
_cell.length_b   1.000
_cell.length_c   1.000
_cell.angle_alpha   90.00
_cell.angle_beta   90.00
_cell.angle_gamma   90.00
#
_symmetry.space_group_name_H-M   'P 1'
#
loop_
_entity.id
_entity.type
_entity.pdbx_description
1 polymer ?
#
loop_
_entity_poly.entity_id
_entity_poly.type
_entity_poly.pdbx_seq_one_letter_code
_entity_poly.pdbx_strand_id
1 'polypeptide(L)'
;MEKIELKIIDTHGISHTYAYPWDSDEVYQAASRGVGRALVIGLLENGPLDLHVTELLTNLTFLSAVIKIKQSGNKVVYSTTSIGAVKLLFGNNLQTALTELVSTENNERNSNSEKQVVNWHNILELMLINQRLKSLGGNFYADTVRA
;
A
#
# COMPACT_ATOMS: atom_id res chain seq x y z
N MET A 1 15.10 -0.93 -3.59
CA MET A 1 13.74 -1.39 -3.95
C MET A 1 13.42 -2.58 -3.07
N GLU A 2 12.30 -2.52 -2.34
CA GLU A 2 11.84 -3.64 -1.52
C GLU A 2 11.47 -4.80 -2.45
N LYS A 3 11.88 -6.03 -2.11
CA LYS A 3 11.55 -7.21 -2.91
C LYS A 3 10.10 -7.61 -2.63
N ILE A 4 9.30 -7.73 -3.69
CA ILE A 4 7.91 -8.17 -3.59
C ILE A 4 7.88 -9.69 -3.81
N GLU A 5 7.25 -10.39 -2.87
CA GLU A 5 7.19 -11.85 -2.84
C GLU A 5 5.77 -12.32 -2.52
N LEU A 6 5.38 -13.46 -3.08
CA LEU A 6 4.15 -14.16 -2.74
C LEU A 6 4.50 -15.39 -1.92
N LYS A 7 3.91 -15.50 -0.73
CA LYS A 7 4.05 -16.65 0.16
C LYS A 7 2.71 -17.36 0.28
N ILE A 8 2.60 -18.57 -0.28
CA ILE A 8 1.42 -19.42 -0.17
C ILE A 8 1.65 -20.42 0.95
N ILE A 9 0.70 -20.53 1.86
CA ILE A 9 0.74 -21.46 2.99
C ILE A 9 -0.37 -22.49 2.80
N ASP A 10 0.03 -23.76 2.65
CA ASP A 10 -0.90 -24.87 2.50
C ASP A 10 -1.58 -25.24 3.83
N THR A 11 -2.56 -26.15 3.80
CA THR A 11 -3.28 -26.59 5.01
C THR A 11 -2.42 -27.37 6.00
N HIS A 12 -1.23 -27.81 5.61
CA HIS A 12 -0.26 -28.50 6.47
C HIS A 12 0.80 -27.54 7.05
N GLY A 13 0.71 -26.24 6.74
CA GLY A 13 1.65 -25.22 7.18
C GLY A 13 2.93 -25.13 6.35
N ILE A 14 3.02 -25.85 5.23
CA ILE A 14 4.15 -25.76 4.31
C ILE A 14 4.04 -24.44 3.54
N SER A 15 5.16 -23.72 3.49
CA SER A 15 5.25 -22.43 2.84
C SER A 15 5.98 -22.53 1.50
N HIS A 16 5.36 -21.97 0.46
CA HIS A 16 5.96 -21.80 -0.86
C HIS A 16 6.13 -20.30 -1.15
N THR A 17 7.35 -19.87 -1.47
CA THR A 17 7.66 -18.46 -1.73
C THR A 17 8.04 -18.25 -3.19
N TYR A 18 7.44 -17.24 -3.82
CA TYR A 18 7.62 -16.88 -5.22
C TYR A 18 8.03 -15.40 -5.32
N ALA A 19 9.15 -15.11 -5.96
CA ALA A 19 9.56 -13.73 -6.24
C ALA A 19 8.71 -13.14 -7.38
N TYR A 20 8.39 -11.85 -7.33
CA TYR A 20 7.73 -11.17 -8.44
C TYR A 20 8.73 -10.94 -9.62
N PRO A 21 8.32 -11.09 -10.90
CA PRO A 21 6.97 -11.40 -11.39
C PRO A 21 6.59 -12.87 -11.18
N TRP A 22 5.36 -13.09 -10.72
CA TRP A 22 4.86 -14.45 -10.47
C TRP A 22 4.41 -15.10 -11.77
N ASP A 23 4.82 -16.36 -11.96
CA ASP A 23 4.21 -17.22 -12.97
C ASP A 23 2.82 -17.65 -12.47
N SER A 24 1.80 -17.33 -13.26
CA SER A 24 0.42 -17.67 -12.89
C SER A 24 0.23 -19.18 -12.80
N ASP A 25 0.84 -19.96 -13.69
CA ASP A 25 0.67 -21.42 -13.72
C ASP A 25 1.29 -22.07 -12.48
N GLU A 26 2.48 -21.62 -12.07
CA GLU A 26 3.11 -22.10 -10.83
C GLU A 26 2.27 -21.73 -9.59
N VAL A 27 1.75 -20.50 -9.55
CA VAL A 27 0.87 -20.04 -8.47
C VAL A 27 -0.43 -20.85 -8.43
N TYR A 28 -1.06 -21.14 -9.57
CA TYR A 28 -2.26 -21.96 -9.66
C TYR A 28 -2.01 -23.40 -9.19
N GLN A 29 -0.91 -24.01 -9.60
CA GLN A 29 -0.57 -25.37 -9.17
C GLN A 29 -0.35 -25.43 -7.66
N ALA A 30 0.37 -24.46 -7.09
CA ALA A 30 0.53 -24.36 -5.64
C ALA A 30 -0.81 -24.11 -4.94
N ALA A 31 -1.66 -23.27 -5.53
CA ALA A 31 -2.96 -22.93 -5.00
C ALA A 31 -3.97 -24.10 -4.99
N SER A 32 -3.78 -25.09 -5.86
CA SER A 32 -4.68 -26.26 -5.98
C SER A 32 -4.43 -27.38 -4.97
N ARG A 33 -3.32 -27.35 -4.22
CA ARG A 33 -2.88 -28.47 -3.35
C ARG A 33 -3.48 -28.48 -1.94
N GLY A 34 -4.55 -27.71 -1.71
CA GLY A 34 -5.21 -27.57 -0.41
C GLY A 34 -4.65 -26.38 0.38
N VAL A 35 -5.33 -25.24 0.32
CA VAL A 35 -4.75 -23.96 0.72
C VAL A 35 -5.58 -23.24 1.76
N GLY A 36 -4.88 -22.67 2.74
CA GLY A 36 -5.47 -21.81 3.75
C GLY A 36 -5.24 -20.31 3.55
N ARG A 37 -4.11 -19.88 2.95
CA ARG A 37 -3.70 -18.45 2.99
C ARG A 37 -2.65 -18.06 1.94
N ALA A 38 -2.71 -16.84 1.44
CA ALA A 38 -1.70 -16.21 0.59
C ALA A 38 -1.27 -14.86 1.19
N LEU A 39 0.04 -14.64 1.28
CA LEU A 39 0.65 -13.40 1.79
C LEU A 39 1.46 -12.73 0.68
N VAL A 40 1.14 -11.48 0.34
CA VAL A 40 1.98 -10.66 -0.53
C VAL A 40 2.86 -9.77 0.34
N ILE A 41 4.16 -10.06 0.34
CA ILE A 41 5.18 -9.41 1.16
C ILE A 41 5.81 -8.27 0.37
N GLY A 42 6.11 -7.14 1.03
CA GLY A 42 6.77 -5.97 0.43
C GLY A 42 5.87 -5.09 -0.43
N LEU A 43 4.58 -5.44 -0.57
CA LEU A 43 3.62 -4.62 -1.32
C LEU A 43 3.15 -3.40 -0.52
N LEU A 44 2.81 -3.57 0.76
CA LEU A 44 2.26 -2.51 1.61
C LEU A 44 3.33 -1.94 2.55
N GLU A 45 3.22 -0.66 2.91
CA GLU A 45 4.09 -0.03 3.91
C GLU A 45 3.90 -0.62 5.33
N ASN A 46 2.72 -1.19 5.60
CA ASN A 46 2.29 -1.57 6.94
C ASN A 46 2.19 -3.09 7.15
N GLY A 47 2.95 -3.88 6.37
CA GLY A 47 3.06 -5.33 6.51
C GLY A 47 2.63 -6.12 5.27
N PRO A 48 2.52 -7.46 5.37
CA PRO A 48 2.06 -8.27 4.25
C PRO A 48 0.57 -8.04 4.00
N LEU A 49 0.18 -8.06 2.72
CA LEU A 49 -1.21 -8.19 2.34
C LEU A 49 -1.63 -9.64 2.53
N ASP A 50 -2.64 -9.87 3.36
CA ASP A 50 -3.18 -11.20 3.65
C ASP A 50 -4.47 -11.43 2.89
N LEU A 51 -4.52 -12.51 2.11
CA LEU A 51 -5.65 -12.87 1.27
C LEU A 51 -5.93 -14.36 1.37
N HIS A 52 -7.18 -14.73 1.13
CA HIS A 52 -7.46 -16.12 0.81
C HIS A 52 -6.92 -16.45 -0.59
N VAL A 53 -6.46 -17.68 -0.84
CA VAL A 53 -5.84 -18.01 -2.13
C VAL A 53 -6.81 -17.84 -3.31
N THR A 54 -8.10 -18.08 -3.10
CA THR A 54 -9.11 -17.89 -4.15
C THR A 54 -9.23 -16.42 -4.52
N GLU A 55 -9.08 -15.51 -3.56
CA GLU A 55 -9.05 -14.07 -3.80
C GLU A 55 -7.76 -13.66 -4.50
N LEU A 56 -6.62 -14.28 -4.17
CA LEU A 56 -5.37 -14.04 -4.90
C LEU A 56 -5.59 -14.31 -6.39
N LEU A 57 -6.11 -15.49 -6.75
CA LEU A 57 -6.29 -15.91 -8.14
C LEU A 57 -7.21 -14.96 -8.93
N THR A 58 -8.28 -14.46 -8.32
CA THR A 58 -9.18 -13.49 -8.97
C THR A 58 -8.59 -12.09 -9.06
N ASN A 59 -7.62 -11.75 -8.21
CA ASN A 59 -7.02 -10.42 -8.13
C ASN A 59 -5.60 -10.32 -8.70
N LEU A 60 -4.99 -11.39 -9.23
CA LEU A 60 -3.59 -11.37 -9.73
C LEU A 60 -3.31 -10.22 -10.70
N THR A 61 -4.19 -10.00 -11.68
CA THR A 61 -4.07 -8.90 -12.65
C THR A 61 -4.13 -7.53 -11.98
N PHE A 62 -5.07 -7.36 -11.05
CA PHE A 62 -5.23 -6.12 -10.28
C PHE A 62 -4.00 -5.85 -9.39
N LEU A 63 -3.55 -6.86 -8.65
CA LEU A 63 -2.35 -6.78 -7.81
C LEU A 63 -1.11 -6.45 -8.62
N SER A 64 -0.98 -6.98 -9.84
CA SER A 64 0.11 -6.61 -10.75
C SER A 64 0.12 -5.12 -11.11
N ALA A 65 -1.06 -4.49 -11.26
CA ALA A 65 -1.16 -3.05 -11.48
C ALA A 65 -0.77 -2.25 -10.23
N VAL A 66 -1.19 -2.70 -9.04
CA VAL A 66 -0.79 -2.08 -7.76
C VAL A 66 0.73 -2.19 -7.54
N ILE A 67 1.32 -3.35 -7.83
CA ILE A 67 2.76 -3.59 -7.74
C ILE A 67 3.54 -2.62 -8.62
N LYS A 68 3.08 -2.34 -9.85
CA LYS A 68 3.71 -1.33 -10.71
C LYS A 68 3.75 0.05 -10.08
N ILE A 69 2.68 0.47 -9.41
CA ILE A 69 2.62 1.75 -8.68
C ILE A 69 3.62 1.78 -7.51
N LYS A 70 3.75 0.67 -6.76
CA LYS A 70 4.76 0.55 -5.70
C LYS A 70 6.19 0.60 -6.27
N GLN A 71 6.44 -0.10 -7.38
CA GLN A 71 7.75 -0.14 -8.04
C GLN A 71 8.16 1.20 -8.65
N SER A 72 7.22 2.08 -8.98
CA SER A 72 7.53 3.46 -9.38
C SER A 72 7.87 4.38 -8.21
N GLY A 73 8.06 3.84 -7.00
CA GLY A 73 8.53 4.58 -5.82
C GLY A 73 7.43 5.13 -4.92
N ASN A 74 6.15 4.83 -5.19
CA ASN A 74 5.04 5.31 -4.37
C ASN A 74 4.83 4.40 -3.16
N LYS A 75 4.50 5.01 -2.01
CA LYS A 75 4.03 4.26 -0.84
C LYS A 75 2.63 3.72 -1.13
N VAL A 76 2.40 2.45 -0.83
CA VAL A 76 1.09 1.78 -1.05
C VAL A 76 0.59 1.18 0.26
N VAL A 77 -0.70 1.35 0.53
CA VAL A 77 -1.37 0.79 1.71
C VAL A 77 -2.72 0.19 1.34
N TYR A 78 -3.23 -0.67 2.21
CA TYR A 78 -4.57 -1.25 2.13
C TYR A 78 -5.41 -0.73 3.29
N SER A 79 -6.55 -0.09 3.01
CA SER A 79 -7.48 0.39 4.03
C SER A 79 -8.90 0.52 3.49
N THR A 80 -9.91 0.22 4.31
CA THR A 80 -11.33 0.38 3.95
C THR A 80 -11.80 1.84 3.94
N THR A 81 -10.98 2.78 4.43
CA THR A 81 -11.31 4.21 4.47
C THR A 81 -10.12 5.07 4.08
N SER A 82 -10.36 6.22 3.45
CA SER A 82 -9.29 7.17 3.08
C SER A 82 -8.50 7.67 4.30
N ILE A 83 -9.19 7.94 5.42
CA ILE A 83 -8.49 8.39 6.65
C ILE A 83 -7.63 7.28 7.26
N GLY A 84 -8.09 6.03 7.18
CA GLY A 84 -7.30 4.86 7.57
C GLY A 84 -6.06 4.71 6.68
N ALA A 85 -6.21 4.87 5.37
CA ALA A 85 -5.09 4.84 4.42
C ALA A 85 -4.05 5.92 4.75
N VAL A 86 -4.47 7.16 4.96
CA VAL A 86 -3.57 8.26 5.34
C VAL A 86 -2.81 7.94 6.61
N LYS A 87 -3.47 7.42 7.65
CA LYS A 87 -2.79 6.99 8.87
C LYS A 87 -1.72 5.93 8.58
N LEU A 88 -2.04 4.92 7.78
CA LEU A 88 -1.10 3.85 7.46
C LEU A 88 0.10 4.34 6.65
N LEU A 89 -0.10 5.25 5.69
CA LEU A 89 0.97 5.84 4.87
C LEU A 89 2.04 6.57 5.68
N PHE A 90 1.64 7.10 6.85
CA PHE A 90 2.53 7.81 7.77
C PHE A 90 2.79 7.05 9.07
N GLY A 91 2.56 5.72 9.11
CA GLY A 91 2.82 4.90 10.30
C GLY A 91 2.06 5.35 11.55
N ASN A 92 0.88 5.96 11.36
CA ASN A 92 0.05 6.60 12.38
C ASN A 92 0.81 7.66 13.21
N ASN A 93 1.84 8.28 12.60
CA ASN A 93 2.63 9.35 13.20
C ASN A 93 2.26 10.71 12.57
N LEU A 94 1.47 11.48 13.30
CA LEU A 94 0.96 12.77 12.83
C LEU A 94 2.06 13.80 12.58
N GLN A 95 3.13 13.78 13.40
CA GLN A 95 4.27 14.67 13.22
C GLN A 95 5.03 14.34 11.93
N THR A 96 5.19 13.06 11.63
CA THR A 96 5.82 12.61 10.37
C THR A 96 5.00 13.04 9.17
N ALA A 97 3.67 12.85 9.22
CA ALA A 97 2.76 13.30 8.17
C ALA A 97 2.88 14.81 7.89
N LEU A 98 2.86 15.62 8.95
CA LEU A 98 2.99 17.07 8.83
C LEU A 98 4.35 17.46 8.24
N THR A 99 5.45 16.89 8.76
CA THR A 99 6.79 17.18 8.25
C THR A 99 6.91 16.80 6.78
N GLU A 100 6.45 15.61 6.37
CA GLU A 100 6.52 15.15 4.98
C GLU A 100 5.63 15.99 4.04
N LEU A 101 4.48 16.49 4.50
CA LEU A 101 3.59 17.33 3.68
C LEU A 101 4.09 18.78 3.58
N VAL A 102 4.46 19.39 4.71
CA VAL A 102 4.91 20.79 4.78
C VAL A 102 6.31 20.97 4.18
N SER A 103 7.23 20.01 4.35
CA SER A 103 8.54 20.07 3.68
C SER A 103 8.42 19.97 2.16
N THR A 104 7.30 19.44 1.64
CA THR A 104 7.01 19.43 0.20
C THR A 104 6.50 20.80 -0.29
N GLU A 105 5.88 21.60 0.59
CA GLU A 105 5.33 22.94 0.27
C GLU A 105 6.31 24.10 0.53
N ASN A 106 7.34 23.89 1.37
CA ASN A 106 8.18 24.97 1.91
C ASN A 106 9.30 25.53 1.01
N ASN A 107 9.18 25.42 -0.33
CA ASN A 107 10.01 26.26 -1.20
C ASN A 107 9.35 27.59 -1.55
N GLU A 108 8.02 27.71 -1.56
CA GLU A 108 7.36 29.00 -1.85
C GLU A 108 5.94 29.06 -1.27
N ARG A 109 5.79 29.41 0.01
CA ARG A 109 4.80 30.40 0.52
C ARG A 109 4.56 30.28 2.03
N ASN A 110 4.60 31.44 2.65
CA ASN A 110 3.87 31.82 3.87
C ASN A 110 4.40 31.28 5.22
N SER A 111 5.43 31.99 5.66
CA SER A 111 5.50 32.53 7.03
C SER A 111 4.22 33.32 7.36
N ASN A 112 3.14 32.64 7.76
CA ASN A 112 2.02 33.15 8.55
C ASN A 112 0.88 32.12 8.49
N SER A 113 0.92 31.12 9.35
CA SER A 113 -0.28 30.36 9.68
C SER A 113 -0.30 30.19 11.19
N GLU A 114 -1.33 30.76 11.79
CA GLU A 114 -1.78 30.47 13.15
C GLU A 114 -1.68 28.96 13.42
N LYS A 115 -1.41 28.60 14.68
CA LYS A 115 -1.30 27.21 15.16
C LYS A 115 -2.58 26.42 14.85
N GLN A 116 -2.74 25.98 13.62
CA GLN A 116 -3.83 25.12 13.21
C GLN A 116 -3.61 23.80 13.95
N VAL A 117 -4.63 23.34 14.67
CA VAL A 117 -4.56 22.07 15.39
C VAL A 117 -4.48 20.96 14.35
N VAL A 118 -3.25 20.49 14.10
CA VAL A 118 -3.00 19.42 13.14
C VAL A 118 -3.70 18.17 13.64
N ASN A 119 -4.51 17.56 12.78
CA ASN A 119 -5.15 16.27 13.01
C ASN A 119 -5.27 15.50 11.68
N TRP A 120 -5.67 14.23 11.75
CA TRP A 120 -5.73 13.36 10.58
C TRP A 120 -6.69 13.82 9.47
N HIS A 121 -7.73 14.58 9.79
CA HIS A 121 -8.61 15.16 8.78
C HIS A 121 -7.90 16.26 8.01
N ASN A 122 -7.16 17.15 8.70
CA ASN A 122 -6.37 18.18 8.03
C ASN A 122 -5.26 17.56 7.16
N ILE A 123 -4.59 16.49 7.61
CA ILE A 123 -3.61 15.76 6.80
C ILE A 123 -4.25 15.16 5.55
N LEU A 124 -5.43 14.55 5.68
CA LEU A 124 -6.18 14.02 4.54
C LEU A 124 -6.54 15.13 3.55
N GLU A 125 -7.07 16.26 4.03
CA GLU A 125 -7.38 17.43 3.20
C GLU A 125 -6.14 17.92 2.44
N LEU A 126 -5.00 18.07 3.13
CA LEU A 126 -3.74 18.47 2.51
C LEU A 126 -3.28 17.48 1.43
N MET A 127 -3.39 16.18 1.68
CA MET A 127 -3.05 15.18 0.66
C MET A 127 -3.97 15.24 -0.56
N LEU A 128 -5.27 15.50 -0.36
CA LEU A 128 -6.25 15.61 -1.44
C LEU A 128 -6.03 16.87 -2.28
N ILE A 129 -5.83 18.02 -1.62
CA ILE A 129 -5.53 19.30 -2.28
C ILE A 129 -4.27 19.18 -3.15
N ASN A 130 -3.23 18.52 -2.62
CA ASN A 130 -1.98 18.30 -3.32
C ASN A 130 -1.99 17.08 -4.26
N GLN A 131 -3.15 16.44 -4.48
CA GLN A 131 -3.30 15.25 -5.34
C GLN A 131 -2.32 14.11 -5.00
N ARG A 132 -1.90 14.02 -3.74
CA ARG A 132 -0.98 12.99 -3.25
C ARG A 132 -1.68 11.69 -2.92
N LEU A 133 -2.94 11.73 -2.48
CA LEU A 133 -3.69 10.50 -2.17
C LEU A 133 -4.46 10.01 -3.40
N LYS A 134 -4.06 8.86 -3.93
CA LYS A 134 -4.74 8.21 -5.06
C LYS A 134 -5.37 6.88 -4.64
N SER A 135 -6.67 6.73 -4.86
CA SER A 135 -7.32 5.41 -4.77
C SER A 135 -6.94 4.58 -6.00
N LEU A 136 -6.50 3.34 -5.75
CA LEU A 136 -6.18 2.37 -6.80
C LEU A 136 -7.34 1.39 -7.06
N GLY A 137 -8.41 1.46 -6.26
CA GLY A 137 -9.49 0.46 -6.24
C GLY A 137 -9.23 -0.66 -5.23
N GLY A 138 -10.24 -1.49 -4.95
CA GLY A 138 -10.09 -2.66 -4.06
C GLY A 138 -9.56 -2.34 -2.66
N ASN A 139 -9.86 -1.16 -2.11
CA ASN A 139 -9.33 -0.64 -0.83
C ASN A 139 -7.83 -0.31 -0.82
N PHE A 140 -7.16 -0.27 -1.97
CA PHE A 140 -5.77 0.19 -2.08
C PHE A 140 -5.68 1.69 -2.28
N TYR A 141 -4.71 2.30 -1.61
CA TYR A 141 -4.38 3.71 -1.75
C TYR A 141 -2.88 3.86 -1.92
N ALA A 142 -2.47 4.88 -2.68
CA ALA A 142 -1.09 5.26 -2.84
C ALA A 142 -0.88 6.72 -2.45
N ASP A 143 0.29 6.99 -1.85
CA ASP A 143 0.85 8.34 -1.77
C ASP A 143 1.70 8.56 -3.03
N THR A 144 1.10 9.23 -4.00
CA THR A 144 1.75 9.56 -5.27
C THR A 144 2.57 10.83 -5.10
N VAL A 145 3.81 10.68 -4.63
CA VAL A 145 4.78 11.79 -4.62
C VAL A 145 5.54 11.77 -5.94
N ARG A 146 5.40 12.86 -6.71
CA ARG A 146 6.15 13.22 -7.93
C ARG A 146 6.04 12.25 -9.13
N ALA A 147 5.41 12.75 -10.20
CA ALA A 147 6.14 12.86 -11.46
C ALA A 147 7.15 14.02 -11.34
#